data_AF-A0A811TA74-F1
#
_entry.id   AF-A0A811TA74-F1
#
_cell.length_a   1.000
_cell.length_b   1.000
_cell.length_c   1.000
_cell.angle_alpha   90.00
_cell.angle_beta   90.00
_cell.angle_gamma   90.00
#
_symmetry.space_group_name_H-M   'P 1'
#
loop_
_entity.id
_entity.type
_entity.pdbx_description
1 polymer ?
#
loop_
_entity_poly.entity_id
_entity_poly.type
_entity_poly.pdbx_seq_one_letter_code
_entity_poly.pdbx_strand_id
1 'polypeptide(L)'
;MIIDGDGSYPVKAIPELLKEVDHYNMVVGARTGKEVKIQLYRRPAKWFLSKLANYLSETKIPDLNSGMRIFRRKDVEKFLNILPNKFSFTTTITLAYHTTGYLVKYVPINYYKRAGKSKIKPFRDGFNFIMLIFRTITYFNPLKVFLPVGFAFFVAAIFVFLYSAFFLGRFMDVTTIVLIVAAIQTVLFGLLADLVVRRSE
;
A
#
# COMPACT_ATOMS: atom_id res chain seq x y z
N MET A 1 5.62 11.16 17.88
CA MET A 1 6.03 11.86 16.64
C MET A 1 7.27 11.18 16.10
N ILE A 2 7.44 11.15 14.77
CA ILE A 2 8.70 10.77 14.12
C ILE A 2 9.07 11.79 13.03
N ILE A 3 10.37 11.91 12.75
CA ILE A 3 10.96 12.74 11.70
C ILE A 3 12.28 12.11 11.24
N ASP A 4 12.59 12.13 9.94
CA ASP A 4 13.88 11.66 9.45
C ASP A 4 14.99 12.67 9.80
N GLY A 5 16.07 12.19 10.41
CA GLY A 5 17.18 13.02 10.89
C GLY A 5 18.23 13.40 9.83
N ASP A 6 17.89 13.42 8.54
CA ASP A 6 18.84 13.65 7.43
C ASP A 6 18.81 15.08 6.86
N GLY A 7 18.12 15.99 7.55
CA GLY A 7 17.94 17.40 7.18
C GLY A 7 16.94 17.65 6.05
N SER A 8 16.24 16.62 5.54
CA SER A 8 15.30 16.78 4.43
C SER A 8 13.93 17.36 4.82
N TYR A 9 13.55 17.29 6.10
CA TYR A 9 12.25 17.75 6.60
C TYR A 9 12.33 19.10 7.34
N PRO A 10 11.42 20.05 7.07
CA PRO A 10 11.35 21.32 7.77
C PRO A 10 10.83 21.16 9.19
N VAL A 11 11.71 21.29 10.19
CA VAL A 11 11.32 21.34 11.62
C VAL A 11 10.31 22.46 11.90
N LYS A 12 10.35 23.55 11.13
CA LYS A 12 9.41 24.67 11.23
C LYS A 12 7.95 24.30 10.93
N ALA A 13 7.69 23.16 10.27
CA ALA A 13 6.32 22.70 10.01
C ALA A 13 5.68 21.98 11.22
N ILE A 14 6.45 21.64 12.26
CA ILE A 14 5.93 20.90 13.43
C ILE A 14 4.72 21.59 14.09
N PRO A 15 4.75 22.92 14.37
CA PRO A 15 3.61 23.59 14.98
C PRO A 15 2.33 23.50 14.13
N GLU A 16 2.45 23.49 12.79
CA GLU A 16 1.31 23.34 11.89
C GLU A 16 0.72 21.94 11.97
N LEU A 17 1.56 20.89 12.01
CA LEU A 17 1.09 19.52 12.21
C LEU A 17 0.42 19.35 13.58
N LEU A 18 0.94 20.00 14.63
CA LEU A 18 0.39 19.92 15.98
C LEU A 18 -1.02 20.49 16.10
N LYS A 19 -1.41 21.46 15.28
CA LYS A 19 -2.79 22.01 15.29
C LYS A 19 -3.86 20.98 14.94
N GLU A 20 -3.49 19.91 14.25
CA GLU A 20 -4.44 18.92 13.72
C GLU A 20 -4.54 17.66 14.62
N VAL A 21 -3.69 17.49 15.64
CA VAL A 21 -3.54 16.21 16.38
C VAL A 21 -4.75 15.84 17.26
N ASP A 22 -5.56 16.84 17.63
CA ASP A 22 -6.77 16.62 18.42
C ASP A 22 -7.92 16.10 17.55
N HIS A 23 -7.94 16.48 16.27
CA HIS A 23 -8.98 16.11 15.30
C HIS A 23 -8.69 14.83 14.53
N TYR A 24 -7.42 14.40 14.46
CA TYR A 24 -6.98 13.26 13.66
C TYR A 24 -6.14 12.28 14.48
N ASN A 25 -6.23 10.98 14.18
CA ASN A 25 -5.44 9.94 14.83
C ASN A 25 -3.96 10.00 14.40
N MET A 26 -3.72 10.39 13.15
CA MET A 26 -2.39 10.62 12.60
C MET A 26 -2.37 11.85 11.69
N VAL A 27 -1.33 12.66 11.83
CA VAL A 27 -1.04 13.82 10.99
C VAL A 27 0.30 13.60 10.29
N VAL A 28 0.31 13.62 8.97
CA VAL A 28 1.48 13.37 8.13
C VAL A 28 1.87 14.64 7.40
N GLY A 29 3.15 15.03 7.48
CA GLY A 29 3.69 16.07 6.63
C GLY A 29 3.89 15.53 5.21
N ALA A 30 2.99 15.85 4.28
CA ALA A 30 3.07 15.36 2.90
C ALA A 30 4.07 16.19 2.10
N ARG A 31 5.02 15.53 1.40
CA ARG A 31 6.03 16.19 0.54
C ARG A 31 5.41 16.65 -0.78
N THR A 32 4.44 17.55 -0.67
CA THR A 32 3.63 18.13 -1.75
C THR A 32 3.61 19.66 -1.66
N GLY A 33 4.52 20.25 -0.89
CA GLY A 33 4.68 21.70 -0.80
C GLY A 33 5.24 22.33 -2.08
N LYS A 34 5.52 23.63 -2.00
CA LYS A 34 6.01 24.43 -3.14
C LYS A 34 7.39 23.99 -3.62
N GLU A 35 8.25 23.57 -2.69
CA GLU A 35 9.61 23.12 -2.98
C GLU A 35 9.81 21.67 -2.57
N VAL A 36 9.81 20.75 -3.55
CA VAL A 36 9.98 19.32 -3.32
C VAL A 36 11.10 18.78 -4.20
N LYS A 37 12.28 18.56 -3.61
CA LYS A 37 13.46 18.06 -4.33
C LYS A 37 13.50 16.52 -4.32
N ILE A 38 12.67 15.89 -5.14
CA ILE A 38 12.69 14.42 -5.38
C ILE A 38 13.44 14.10 -6.67
N GLN A 39 14.33 13.10 -6.61
CA GLN A 39 15.08 12.61 -7.77
C GLN A 39 14.14 12.03 -8.84
N LEU A 40 14.25 12.52 -10.08
CA LEU A 40 13.34 12.23 -11.20
C LEU A 40 13.17 10.74 -11.49
N TYR A 41 14.26 9.96 -11.45
CA TYR A 41 14.23 8.52 -11.74
C TYR A 41 13.37 7.69 -10.76
N ARG A 42 13.04 8.24 -9.58
CA ARG A 42 12.18 7.57 -8.59
C ARG A 42 10.68 7.84 -8.80
N ARG A 43 10.32 8.76 -9.70
CA ARG A 43 8.93 9.19 -9.89
C ARG A 43 8.01 8.06 -10.38
N PRO A 44 8.39 7.22 -11.37
CA PRO A 44 7.51 6.16 -11.86
C PRO A 44 7.20 5.12 -10.77
N ALA A 45 8.22 4.64 -10.07
CA ALA A 45 8.06 3.69 -8.96
C ALA A 45 7.20 4.30 -7.82
N LYS A 46 7.46 5.55 -7.44
CA LYS A 46 6.64 6.26 -6.44
C LYS A 46 5.19 6.37 -6.89
N TRP A 47 4.95 6.72 -8.16
CA TRP A 47 3.60 6.85 -8.71
C TRP A 47 2.86 5.51 -8.69
N PHE A 48 3.50 4.43 -9.15
CA PHE A 48 2.91 3.10 -9.15
C PHE A 48 2.57 2.63 -7.73
N LEU A 49 3.52 2.73 -6.80
CA LEU A 49 3.30 2.35 -5.40
C LEU A 49 2.18 3.19 -4.75
N SER A 50 2.13 4.49 -5.04
CA SER A 50 1.06 5.35 -4.53
C SER A 50 -0.29 4.97 -5.11
N LYS A 51 -0.37 4.64 -6.41
CA LYS A 51 -1.61 4.18 -7.05
C LYS A 51 -2.08 2.84 -6.49
N LEU A 52 -1.17 1.88 -6.33
CA LEU A 52 -1.46 0.58 -5.73
C LEU A 52 -1.98 0.73 -4.29
N ALA A 53 -1.28 1.54 -3.48
CA ALA A 53 -1.70 1.84 -2.11
C ALA A 53 -3.08 2.51 -2.07
N ASN A 54 -3.33 3.52 -2.90
CA ASN A 54 -4.62 4.21 -2.97
C ASN A 54 -5.76 3.30 -3.42
N TYR A 55 -5.51 2.44 -4.40
CA TYR A 55 -6.49 1.49 -4.89
C TYR A 55 -6.86 0.49 -3.79
N LEU A 56 -5.87 -0.12 -3.15
CA LEU A 56 -6.09 -1.17 -2.16
C LEU A 56 -6.57 -0.63 -0.79
N SER A 57 -6.19 0.60 -0.41
CA SER A 57 -6.70 1.26 0.79
C SER A 57 -8.02 1.99 0.57
N GLU A 58 -8.46 2.18 -0.68
CA GLU A 58 -9.63 2.98 -1.08
C GLU A 58 -9.59 4.43 -0.57
N THR A 59 -8.41 4.94 -0.21
CA THR A 59 -8.23 6.31 0.24
C THR A 59 -7.20 7.04 -0.60
N LYS A 60 -7.30 8.37 -0.62
CA LYS A 60 -6.31 9.22 -1.29
C LYS A 60 -5.15 9.50 -0.34
N ILE A 61 -4.06 8.78 -0.53
CA ILE A 61 -2.76 8.95 0.14
C ILE A 61 -1.85 9.79 -0.77
N PRO A 62 -1.66 11.09 -0.50
CA PRO A 62 -0.79 11.95 -1.31
C PRO A 62 0.69 11.64 -1.10
N ASP A 63 1.08 11.12 0.08
CA ASP A 63 2.46 10.75 0.35
C ASP A 63 2.59 9.59 1.35
N LEU A 64 2.76 8.39 0.81
CA LEU A 64 2.84 7.14 1.58
C LEU A 64 4.11 7.00 2.43
N ASN A 65 5.22 7.57 1.95
CA ASN A 65 6.57 7.34 2.50
C ASN A 65 7.15 8.57 3.21
N SER A 66 6.31 9.50 3.66
CA SER A 66 6.81 10.65 4.42
C SER A 66 7.31 10.24 5.81
N GLY A 67 8.51 10.65 6.17
CA GLY A 67 9.14 10.41 7.47
C GLY A 67 8.68 11.35 8.58
N MET A 68 8.01 12.46 8.24
CA MET A 68 7.52 13.43 9.23
C MET A 68 6.04 13.20 9.53
N ARG A 69 5.73 12.83 10.78
CA ARG A 69 4.35 12.56 11.23
C ARG A 69 4.19 12.58 12.74
N ILE A 70 2.96 12.84 13.17
CA ILE A 70 2.51 12.78 14.56
C ILE A 70 1.35 11.79 14.62
N PHE A 71 1.34 10.93 15.63
CA PHE A 71 0.31 9.93 15.85
C PHE A 71 0.19 9.67 17.35
N ARG A 72 -0.98 9.19 17.77
CA ARG A 72 -1.22 8.79 19.16
C ARG A 72 -0.52 7.46 19.43
N ARG A 73 0.22 7.38 20.54
CA ARG A 73 0.98 6.17 20.92
C ARG A 73 0.07 4.93 21.00
N LYS A 74 -1.08 5.07 21.68
CA LYS A 74 -2.08 4.02 21.87
C LYS A 74 -2.63 3.44 20.56
N ASP A 75 -2.66 4.23 19.49
CA ASP A 75 -3.17 3.78 18.19
C ASP A 75 -2.10 2.95 17.46
N VAL A 76 -0.82 3.36 17.54
CA VAL A 76 0.30 2.61 16.95
C VAL A 76 0.59 1.30 17.68
N GLU A 77 0.42 1.26 19.00
CA GLU A 77 0.64 0.06 19.82
C GLU A 77 -0.20 -1.15 19.33
N LYS A 78 -1.39 -0.90 18.78
CA LYS A 78 -2.27 -1.93 18.19
C LYS A 78 -1.69 -2.59 16.94
N PHE A 79 -0.71 -1.97 16.30
CA PHE A 79 -0.14 -2.42 15.02
C PHE A 79 1.28 -2.95 15.15
N LEU A 80 1.85 -3.01 16.35
CA LEU A 80 3.25 -3.38 16.55
C LEU A 80 3.60 -4.76 15.95
N ASN A 81 2.65 -5.69 15.97
CA ASN A 81 2.79 -7.05 15.44
C ASN A 81 2.95 -7.12 13.91
N ILE A 82 2.42 -6.14 13.17
CA ILE A 82 2.51 -6.09 11.70
C ILE A 82 3.66 -5.19 11.20
N LEU A 83 4.26 -4.39 12.09
CA LEU A 83 5.33 -3.48 11.71
C LEU A 83 6.61 -4.26 11.32
N PRO A 84 7.25 -3.89 10.20
CA PRO A 84 8.46 -4.54 9.77
C PRO A 84 9.67 -4.11 10.61
N ASN A 85 10.60 -5.04 10.87
CA ASN A 85 11.85 -4.78 11.60
C ASN A 85 12.85 -3.85 10.88
N LYS A 86 12.55 -3.38 9.67
CA LYS A 86 13.46 -2.62 8.80
C LYS A 86 12.77 -1.38 8.22
N PHE A 87 13.34 -0.81 7.16
CA PHE A 87 12.67 0.17 6.31
C PHE A 87 11.29 -0.34 5.94
N SER A 88 10.25 0.44 6.28
CA SER A 88 8.84 0.31 5.87
C SER A 88 7.85 0.65 7.00
N PHE A 89 8.31 0.98 8.21
CA PHE A 89 7.44 1.46 9.30
C PHE A 89 6.45 2.50 8.80
N THR A 90 6.94 3.53 8.10
CA THR A 90 6.15 4.66 7.63
C THR A 90 5.02 4.23 6.68
N THR A 91 5.31 3.36 5.73
CA THR A 91 4.31 2.84 4.79
C THR A 91 3.30 1.94 5.50
N THR A 92 3.77 1.01 6.33
CA THR A 92 2.93 0.02 7.02
C THR A 92 1.93 0.71 7.94
N ILE A 93 2.40 1.63 8.79
CA ILE A 93 1.52 2.32 9.73
C ILE A 93 0.54 3.25 9.01
N THR A 94 0.95 3.88 7.89
CA THR A 94 0.02 4.69 7.10
C THR A 94 -1.09 3.84 6.50
N LEU A 95 -0.74 2.70 5.90
CA LEU A 95 -1.74 1.78 5.37
C LEU A 95 -2.66 1.26 6.47
N ALA A 96 -2.10 0.81 7.60
CA ALA A 96 -2.87 0.30 8.74
C ALA A 96 -3.91 1.30 9.24
N TYR A 97 -3.57 2.59 9.33
CA TYR A 97 -4.53 3.62 9.73
C TYR A 97 -5.66 3.78 8.71
N HIS A 98 -5.35 3.81 7.42
CA HIS A 98 -6.36 3.93 6.36
C HIS A 98 -7.26 2.70 6.27
N THR A 99 -6.72 1.50 6.46
CA THR A 99 -7.49 0.25 6.37
C THR A 99 -8.33 -0.05 7.60
N THR A 100 -8.07 0.62 8.74
CA THR A 100 -8.84 0.45 9.98
C THR A 100 -9.79 1.63 10.29
N GLY A 101 -9.95 2.56 9.35
CA GLY A 101 -10.88 3.69 9.49
C GLY A 101 -10.39 4.81 10.41
N TYR A 102 -9.12 4.81 10.82
CA TYR A 102 -8.55 5.94 11.57
C TYR A 102 -8.43 7.18 10.70
N LEU A 103 -8.68 8.35 11.31
CA LEU A 103 -8.62 9.62 10.60
C LEU A 103 -7.16 10.05 10.40
N VAL A 104 -6.77 10.25 9.14
CA VAL A 104 -5.43 10.70 8.75
C VAL A 104 -5.49 12.04 8.03
N LYS A 105 -4.74 13.03 8.54
CA LYS A 105 -4.55 14.33 7.89
C LYS A 105 -3.20 14.40 7.19
N TYR A 106 -3.19 15.02 6.00
CA TYR A 106 -1.98 15.34 5.27
C TYR A 106 -1.79 16.86 5.22
N VAL A 107 -0.72 17.34 5.85
CA VAL A 107 -0.34 18.77 5.84
C VAL A 107 0.77 18.95 4.80
N PRO A 108 0.60 19.78 3.75
CA PRO A 108 1.64 19.99 2.75
C PRO A 108 2.91 20.60 3.36
N ILE A 109 4.06 19.99 3.12
CA ILE A 109 5.37 20.49 3.56
C ILE A 109 6.36 20.54 2.39
N ASN A 110 7.32 21.46 2.49
CA ASN A 110 8.50 21.46 1.63
C ASN A 110 9.41 20.27 1.96
N TYR A 111 10.24 19.85 1.01
CA TYR A 111 11.16 18.74 1.16
C TYR A 111 12.49 19.04 0.49
N TYR A 112 13.54 19.10 1.32
CA TYR A 112 14.86 19.57 0.92
C TYR A 112 15.79 18.44 0.50
N LYS A 113 16.91 18.81 -0.13
CA LYS A 113 17.94 17.85 -0.53
C LYS A 113 18.59 17.28 0.74
N ARG A 114 18.48 15.96 0.91
CA ARG A 114 19.16 15.18 1.95
C ARG A 114 20.66 15.49 2.03
N ALA A 115 21.20 15.56 3.24
CA ALA A 115 22.63 15.42 3.49
C ALA A 115 23.02 13.91 3.49
N GLY A 116 23.93 13.51 2.59
CA GLY A 116 24.42 12.12 2.47
C GLY A 116 23.76 11.27 1.37
N LYS A 117 24.21 10.01 1.23
CA LYS A 117 23.74 9.07 0.18
C LYS A 117 22.54 8.24 0.66
N SER A 118 21.63 7.91 -0.24
CA SER A 118 20.51 7.01 0.05
C SER A 118 20.99 5.57 0.20
N LYS A 119 20.65 4.90 1.31
CA LYS A 119 20.92 3.46 1.50
C LYS A 119 19.90 2.54 0.80
N ILE A 120 18.85 3.12 0.21
CA ILE A 120 17.75 2.38 -0.45
C ILE A 120 18.18 2.00 -1.87
N LYS A 121 18.13 0.70 -2.17
CA LYS A 121 18.40 0.09 -3.48
C LYS A 121 17.08 -0.06 -4.25
N PRO A 122 16.83 0.73 -5.31
CA PRO A 122 15.49 0.87 -5.92
C PRO A 122 14.81 -0.44 -6.35
N PHE A 123 15.55 -1.36 -6.97
CA PHE A 123 14.99 -2.61 -7.49
C PHE A 123 14.70 -3.64 -6.38
N ARG A 124 15.71 -3.93 -5.54
CA ARG A 124 15.56 -4.89 -4.44
C ARG A 124 14.54 -4.40 -3.41
N ASP A 125 14.61 -3.13 -3.05
CA ASP A 125 13.70 -2.56 -2.06
C ASP A 125 12.32 -2.31 -2.65
N GLY A 126 12.21 -2.06 -3.97
CA GLY A 126 10.95 -1.90 -4.68
C GLY A 126 10.05 -3.14 -4.57
N PHE A 127 10.58 -4.34 -4.83
CA PHE A 127 9.82 -5.58 -4.66
C PHE A 127 9.41 -5.81 -3.20
N ASN A 128 10.31 -5.52 -2.25
CA ASN A 128 10.00 -5.58 -0.82
C ASN A 128 8.86 -4.61 -0.45
N PHE A 129 8.81 -3.42 -1.04
CA PHE A 129 7.72 -2.47 -0.85
C PHE A 129 6.40 -2.97 -1.44
N ILE A 130 6.42 -3.57 -2.63
CA ILE A 130 5.22 -4.18 -3.22
C ILE A 130 4.68 -5.28 -2.31
N MET A 131 5.55 -6.21 -1.89
CA MET A 131 5.18 -7.29 -0.97
C MET A 131 4.68 -6.77 0.38
N LEU A 132 5.24 -5.67 0.88
CA LEU A 132 4.75 -5.00 2.08
C LEU A 132 3.32 -4.49 1.90
N ILE A 133 3.04 -3.79 0.79
CA ILE A 133 1.69 -3.27 0.50
C ILE A 133 0.71 -4.44 0.45
N PHE A 134 1.03 -5.49 -0.33
CA PHE A 134 0.20 -6.69 -0.41
C PHE A 134 -0.03 -7.33 0.97
N ARG A 135 1.04 -7.61 1.72
CA ARG A 135 0.93 -8.22 3.05
C ARG A 135 0.09 -7.38 4.01
N THR A 136 0.26 -6.06 4.00
CA THR A 136 -0.48 -5.15 4.89
C THR A 136 -1.95 -5.13 4.53
N ILE A 137 -2.30 -5.01 3.23
CA ILE A 137 -3.70 -5.04 2.82
C ILE A 137 -4.31 -6.42 3.03
N THR A 138 -3.61 -7.52 2.72
CA THR A 138 -4.10 -8.88 2.99
C THR A 138 -4.38 -9.10 4.47
N TYR A 139 -3.60 -8.48 5.36
CA TYR A 139 -3.82 -8.55 6.80
C TYR A 139 -5.15 -7.89 7.23
N PHE A 140 -5.55 -6.79 6.60
CA PHE A 140 -6.76 -6.05 7.00
C PHE A 140 -8.00 -6.36 6.15
N ASN A 141 -7.82 -6.63 4.85
CA ASN A 141 -8.89 -6.91 3.90
C ASN A 141 -8.35 -7.77 2.74
N PRO A 142 -8.26 -9.10 2.93
CA PRO A 142 -7.71 -10.01 1.92
C PRO A 142 -8.53 -10.03 0.63
N LEU A 143 -9.85 -9.82 0.69
CA LEU A 143 -10.71 -9.85 -0.49
C LEU A 143 -10.30 -8.82 -1.55
N LYS A 144 -9.77 -7.66 -1.15
CA LYS A 144 -9.26 -6.64 -2.08
C LYS A 144 -8.07 -7.10 -2.92
N VAL A 145 -7.37 -8.15 -2.50
CA VAL A 145 -6.26 -8.75 -3.25
C VAL A 145 -6.75 -9.97 -4.03
N PHE A 146 -7.45 -10.88 -3.38
CA PHE A 146 -7.82 -12.16 -3.99
C PHE A 146 -8.96 -12.04 -5.02
N LEU A 147 -9.95 -11.16 -4.83
CA LEU A 147 -11.06 -11.03 -5.78
C LEU A 147 -10.62 -10.49 -7.15
N PRO A 148 -9.83 -9.41 -7.26
CA PRO A 148 -9.35 -8.95 -8.58
C PRO A 148 -8.50 -10.00 -9.30
N VAL A 149 -7.69 -10.76 -8.57
CA VAL A 149 -6.85 -11.83 -9.15
C VAL A 149 -7.70 -13.00 -9.63
N GLY A 150 -8.68 -13.44 -8.82
CA GLY A 150 -9.63 -14.48 -9.23
C GLY A 150 -10.46 -14.05 -10.44
N PHE A 151 -10.91 -12.79 -10.47
CA PHE A 151 -11.60 -12.22 -11.62
C PHE A 151 -10.72 -12.16 -12.88
N ALA A 152 -9.45 -11.80 -12.74
CA ALA A 152 -8.50 -11.81 -13.87
C ALA A 152 -8.33 -13.23 -14.45
N PHE A 153 -8.21 -14.27 -13.60
CA PHE A 153 -8.18 -15.66 -14.06
C PHE A 153 -9.49 -16.07 -14.75
N PHE A 154 -10.63 -15.64 -14.22
CA PHE A 154 -11.93 -15.92 -14.83
C PHE A 154 -12.07 -15.28 -16.22
N VAL A 155 -11.68 -14.01 -16.37
CA VAL A 155 -11.66 -13.32 -17.67
C VAL A 155 -10.69 -13.99 -18.64
N ALA A 156 -9.49 -14.39 -18.17
CA ALA A 156 -8.54 -15.13 -18.98
C ALA A 156 -9.11 -16.48 -19.43
N ALA A 157 -9.83 -17.19 -18.55
CA ALA A 157 -10.49 -18.45 -18.88
C ALA A 157 -11.53 -18.28 -19.99
N ILE A 158 -12.36 -17.24 -19.91
CA ILE A 158 -13.34 -16.89 -20.95
C ILE A 158 -12.63 -16.59 -22.27
N PHE A 159 -11.58 -15.78 -22.25
CA PHE A 159 -10.83 -15.44 -23.46
C PHE A 159 -10.24 -16.68 -24.14
N VAL A 160 -9.57 -17.55 -23.37
CA VAL A 160 -8.99 -18.80 -23.88
C VAL A 160 -10.07 -19.76 -24.38
N PHE A 161 -11.19 -19.86 -23.66
CA PHE A 161 -12.33 -20.68 -24.07
C PHE A 161 -12.88 -20.25 -25.44
N LEU A 162 -13.15 -18.95 -25.61
CA LEU A 162 -13.66 -18.41 -26.88
C LEU A 162 -12.64 -18.62 -28.00
N TYR A 163 -11.37 -18.31 -27.75
CA TYR A 163 -10.31 -18.52 -28.73
C TYR A 163 -10.20 -20.00 -29.16
N SER A 164 -10.23 -20.93 -28.20
CA SER A 164 -10.18 -22.37 -28.48
C SER A 164 -11.41 -22.88 -29.22
N ALA A 165 -12.60 -22.39 -28.86
CA ALA A 165 -13.85 -22.80 -29.51
C ALA A 165 -13.92 -22.31 -30.96
N PHE A 166 -13.53 -21.06 -31.25
CA PHE A 166 -13.66 -20.46 -32.58
C PHE A 166 -12.51 -20.83 -33.53
N PHE A 167 -11.26 -20.91 -33.04
CA PHE A 167 -10.09 -21.11 -33.92
C PHE A 167 -9.55 -22.54 -33.93
N LEU A 168 -9.69 -23.28 -32.82
CA LEU A 168 -9.15 -24.63 -32.68
C LEU A 168 -10.22 -25.73 -32.82
N GLY A 169 -11.51 -25.36 -32.78
CA GLY A 169 -12.62 -26.33 -32.77
C GLY A 169 -12.62 -27.24 -31.53
N ARG A 170 -11.84 -26.90 -30.50
CA ARG A 170 -11.71 -27.67 -29.27
C ARG A 170 -12.58 -27.04 -28.19
N PHE A 171 -13.66 -27.72 -27.85
CA PHE A 171 -14.50 -27.37 -26.72
C PHE A 171 -13.77 -27.75 -25.42
N MET A 172 -13.54 -26.75 -24.56
CA MET A 172 -13.00 -26.92 -23.20
C MET A 172 -11.56 -27.50 -23.16
N ASP A 173 -10.61 -26.73 -23.69
CA ASP A 173 -9.18 -27.05 -23.59
C ASP A 173 -8.72 -27.17 -22.12
N VAL A 174 -7.68 -27.98 -21.88
CA VAL A 174 -7.09 -28.18 -20.53
C VAL A 174 -6.72 -26.84 -19.90
N THR A 175 -6.21 -25.90 -20.71
CA THR A 175 -5.87 -24.54 -20.30
C THR A 175 -7.09 -23.80 -19.72
N THR A 176 -8.27 -23.91 -20.35
CA THR A 176 -9.51 -23.29 -19.86
C THR A 176 -9.89 -23.87 -18.49
N ILE A 177 -9.85 -25.19 -18.34
CA ILE A 177 -10.20 -25.86 -17.07
C ILE A 177 -9.27 -25.40 -15.95
N VAL A 178 -7.95 -25.38 -16.22
CA VAL A 178 -6.94 -24.93 -15.23
C VAL A 178 -7.20 -23.48 -14.81
N LEU A 179 -7.52 -22.59 -15.74
CA LEU A 179 -7.81 -21.18 -15.42
C LEU A 179 -9.09 -21.00 -14.60
N ILE A 180 -10.15 -21.77 -14.89
CA ILE A 180 -11.39 -21.75 -14.10
C ILE A 180 -11.12 -22.25 -12.68
N VAL A 181 -10.42 -23.38 -12.54
CA VAL A 181 -10.08 -23.94 -11.23
C VAL A 181 -9.20 -22.96 -10.44
N ALA A 182 -8.21 -22.33 -11.08
CA ALA A 182 -7.38 -21.31 -10.45
C ALA A 182 -8.19 -20.08 -9.99
N ALA A 183 -9.16 -19.62 -10.80
CA ALA A 183 -10.05 -18.53 -10.43
C ALA A 183 -10.86 -18.87 -9.16
N ILE A 184 -11.50 -20.04 -9.15
CA ILE A 184 -12.30 -20.51 -8.01
C ILE A 184 -11.43 -20.67 -6.76
N GLN A 185 -10.30 -21.36 -6.87
CA GLN A 185 -9.38 -21.56 -5.74
C GLN A 185 -8.88 -20.23 -5.17
N THR A 186 -8.53 -19.27 -6.02
CA THR A 186 -8.08 -17.94 -5.58
C THR A 186 -9.16 -17.22 -4.77
N VAL A 187 -10.41 -17.25 -5.23
CA VAL A 187 -11.54 -16.65 -4.51
C VAL A 187 -11.79 -17.38 -3.17
N LEU A 188 -11.75 -18.71 -3.17
CA LEU A 188 -11.91 -19.50 -1.94
C LEU A 188 -10.82 -19.20 -0.91
N PHE A 189 -9.56 -19.11 -1.32
CA PHE A 189 -8.47 -18.69 -0.42
C PHE A 189 -8.68 -17.26 0.09
N GLY A 190 -9.19 -16.36 -0.74
CA GLY A 190 -9.57 -15.01 -0.33
C GLY A 190 -10.65 -15.00 0.76
N LEU A 191 -11.71 -15.79 0.59
CA LEU A 191 -12.79 -15.92 1.57
C LEU A 191 -12.31 -16.57 2.88
N LEU A 192 -11.46 -17.60 2.79
CA LEU A 192 -10.85 -18.23 3.96
C LEU A 192 -9.97 -17.24 4.73
N ALA A 193 -9.14 -16.47 4.03
CA ALA A 193 -8.31 -15.45 4.64
C ALA A 193 -9.18 -14.37 5.33
N ASP A 194 -10.28 -13.95 4.69
CA ASP A 194 -11.21 -12.96 5.27
C ASP A 194 -11.86 -13.48 6.54
N LEU A 195 -12.30 -14.75 6.54
CA LEU A 195 -12.87 -15.40 7.71
C LEU A 195 -11.86 -15.48 8.87
N VAL A 196 -10.59 -15.78 8.58
CA VAL A 196 -9.51 -15.82 9.59
C VAL A 196 -9.27 -14.44 10.20
N VAL A 197 -9.25 -13.39 9.36
CA VAL A 197 -9.07 -12.01 9.83
C VAL A 197 -10.23 -11.61 10.73
N ARG A 198 -11.48 -11.81 10.30
CA ARG A 198 -12.68 -11.43 11.08
C ARG A 198 -12.86 -12.22 12.38
N ARG A 199 -12.37 -13.46 12.45
CA ARG A 199 -12.41 -14.26 13.67
C ARG A 199 -11.40 -13.79 14.72
N SER A 200 -10.35 -13.09 14.29
CA SER A 200 -9.25 -12.64 15.15
C SER A 200 -9.49 -11.26 15.77
N GLU A 201 -10.58 -10.59 15.40
CA GLU A 201 -11.09 -9.33 15.98
C GLU A 201 -12.06 -9.59 17.14
#